data_AF-A0A371PUC4-F1
#
_entry.id   AF-A0A371PUC4-F1
#
_cell.length_a   1.000
_cell.length_b   1.000
_cell.length_c   1.000
_cell.angle_alpha   90.00
_cell.angle_beta   90.00
_cell.angle_gamma   90.00
#
_symmetry.space_group_name_H-M   'P 1'
#
loop_
_entity.id
_entity.type
_entity.pdbx_description
1 polymer ?
#
loop_
_entity_poly.entity_id
_entity_poly.type
_entity_poly.pdbx_seq_one_letter_code
_entity_poly.pdbx_strand_id
1 'polypeptide(L)'
;MSASANPTGEWISTYRGSAKQSSSWSNAHGSTRLCFNASGSRLNKGFTVKLQENSVPRQTVLWHATYWGPKHKTCSPWIHVTGQVYAAVYGKAHADVQVWVYTP
;
A
#
# COMPACT_ATOMS: atom_id res chain seq x y z
N MET A 1 19.66 -25.28 -4.63
CA MET A 1 19.60 -24.04 -5.43
C MET A 1 18.19 -23.48 -5.26
N SER A 2 17.97 -22.59 -4.29
CA SER A 2 16.64 -22.01 -4.07
C SER A 2 16.48 -20.85 -5.03
N ALA A 3 15.64 -21.02 -6.04
CA ALA A 3 15.22 -19.93 -6.91
C ALA A 3 14.57 -18.86 -6.03
N SER A 4 15.26 -17.73 -5.88
CA SER A 4 14.69 -16.53 -5.31
C SER A 4 13.65 -16.06 -6.31
N ALA A 5 12.41 -16.53 -6.18
CA ALA A 5 11.28 -15.96 -6.87
C ALA A 5 11.28 -14.48 -6.48
N ASN A 6 11.72 -13.61 -7.40
CA ASN A 6 11.50 -12.19 -7.25
C ASN A 6 9.99 -12.06 -7.14
N PRO A 7 9.43 -11.64 -5.99
CA PRO A 7 8.00 -11.56 -5.86
C PRO A 7 7.54 -10.60 -6.97
N THR A 8 6.76 -11.12 -7.91
CA THR A 8 6.25 -10.33 -9.03
C THR A 8 5.16 -9.45 -8.46
N GLY A 9 5.57 -8.29 -7.94
CA GLY A 9 4.64 -7.35 -7.35
C GLY A 9 3.61 -6.93 -8.37
N GLU A 10 2.35 -7.20 -8.08
CA GLU A 10 1.24 -6.71 -8.86
C GLU A 10 1.13 -5.20 -8.61
N TRP A 11 1.20 -4.41 -9.68
CA TRP A 11 0.85 -3.00 -9.60
C TRP A 11 -0.65 -2.91 -9.40
N ILE A 12 -1.07 -2.43 -8.23
CA ILE A 12 -2.50 -2.30 -7.94
C ILE A 12 -3.01 -0.93 -8.38
N SER A 13 -2.24 0.14 -8.16
CA SER A 13 -2.75 1.49 -8.42
C SER A 13 -1.68 2.59 -8.36
N THR A 14 -1.99 3.70 -9.02
CA THR A 14 -1.35 5.00 -8.77
C THR A 14 -2.40 5.96 -8.25
N TYR A 15 -2.18 6.45 -7.03
CA TYR A 15 -3.02 7.46 -6.40
C TYR A 15 -2.44 8.83 -6.70
N ARG A 16 -3.27 9.73 -7.23
CA ARG A 16 -2.89 11.14 -7.43
C ARG A 16 -3.65 12.03 -6.46
N GLY A 17 -2.91 12.74 -5.62
CA GLY A 17 -3.44 13.42 -4.45
C GLY A 17 -4.30 14.63 -4.78
N SER A 18 -5.61 14.46 -4.80
CA SER A 18 -6.58 15.57 -4.70
C SER A 18 -7.42 15.43 -3.43
N ALA A 19 -6.82 15.67 -2.26
CA ALA A 19 -7.49 15.82 -0.94
C ALA A 19 -8.49 14.71 -0.50
N LYS A 20 -8.67 13.63 -1.25
CA LYS A 20 -9.65 12.57 -0.99
C LYS A 20 -8.94 11.24 -0.78
N GLN A 21 -9.44 10.49 0.20
CA GLN A 21 -9.11 9.09 0.43
C GLN A 21 -9.23 8.32 -0.88
N SER A 22 -8.18 7.60 -1.25
CA SER A 22 -8.19 6.70 -2.40
C SER A 22 -7.81 5.30 -1.95
N SER A 23 -8.55 4.30 -2.41
CA SER A 23 -8.30 2.89 -2.12
C SER A 23 -8.40 2.05 -3.39
N SER A 24 -7.54 1.06 -3.51
CA SER A 24 -7.58 0.05 -4.57
C SER A 24 -7.35 -1.32 -3.96
N TRP A 25 -7.86 -2.34 -4.63
CA TRP A 25 -7.90 -3.70 -4.11
C TRP A 25 -7.18 -4.67 -5.02
N SER A 26 -6.61 -5.72 -4.44
CA SER A 26 -6.18 -6.93 -5.15
C SER A 26 -6.53 -8.15 -4.30
N ASN A 27 -6.66 -9.31 -4.94
CA ASN A 27 -6.77 -10.57 -4.24
C ASN A 27 -5.36 -11.04 -3.90
N ALA A 28 -5.08 -11.19 -2.61
CA ALA A 28 -3.82 -11.72 -2.12
C ALA A 28 -4.10 -12.88 -1.19
N HIS A 29 -3.29 -13.93 -1.27
CA HIS A 29 -3.40 -15.07 -0.38
C HIS A 29 -1.99 -15.44 0.10
N GLY A 30 -1.85 -15.65 1.41
CA GLY A 30 -0.57 -15.96 2.04
C GLY A 30 0.24 -14.72 2.41
N SER A 31 1.57 -14.84 2.33
CA SER A 31 2.50 -13.79 2.77
C SER A 31 2.46 -12.60 1.82
N THR A 32 1.93 -11.46 2.25
CA THR A 32 1.70 -10.29 1.41
C THR A 32 2.47 -9.08 1.93
N ARG A 33 3.01 -8.26 1.03
CA ARG A 33 3.69 -7.01 1.38
C ARG A 33 3.24 -5.87 0.48
N LEU A 34 2.93 -4.73 1.08
CA LEU A 34 2.63 -3.50 0.36
C LEU A 34 3.92 -2.68 0.20
N CYS A 35 4.26 -2.29 -1.02
CA CYS A 35 5.31 -1.30 -1.27
C CYS A 35 4.74 -0.08 -1.99
N PHE A 36 5.41 1.06 -1.82
CA PHE A 36 4.97 2.30 -2.44
C PHE A 36 6.12 3.28 -2.71
N ASN A 37 5.85 4.17 -3.65
CA ASN A 37 6.62 5.38 -3.94
C ASN A 37 5.69 6.56 -3.69
N ALA A 38 6.17 7.62 -3.04
CA ALA A 38 5.41 8.83 -2.81
C ALA A 38 6.21 10.05 -3.29
N SER A 39 5.58 10.84 -4.15
CA SER A 39 6.10 12.10 -4.70
C SER A 39 5.03 13.19 -4.62
N GLY A 40 5.37 14.44 -4.97
CA GLY A 40 4.43 15.55 -4.99
C GLY A 40 4.84 16.76 -4.15
N SER A 41 4.14 17.87 -4.33
CA SER A 41 4.57 19.21 -3.88
C SER A 41 4.20 19.56 -2.44
N ARG A 42 3.39 18.75 -1.74
CA ARG A 42 2.92 19.05 -0.36
C ARG A 42 3.11 17.90 0.63
N LEU A 43 4.10 17.04 0.41
CA LEU A 43 4.37 15.88 1.29
C LEU A 43 4.80 16.26 2.71
N ASN A 44 5.18 17.53 2.94
CA ASN A 44 5.41 18.07 4.27
C ASN A 44 4.14 18.08 5.16
N LYS A 45 2.94 18.01 4.58
CA LYS A 45 1.68 17.90 5.33
C LYS A 45 1.36 16.48 5.81
N GLY A 46 2.18 15.50 5.42
CA GLY A 46 2.03 14.11 5.77
C GLY A 46 1.01 13.34 4.91
N PHE A 47 1.25 12.05 4.80
CA PHE A 47 0.34 11.08 4.19
C PHE A 47 0.44 9.73 4.94
N THR A 48 -0.62 8.95 4.93
CA THR A 48 -0.74 7.65 5.56
C THR A 48 -1.01 6.61 4.49
N VAL A 49 -0.24 5.52 4.51
CA VAL A 49 -0.49 4.34 3.67
C VAL A 49 -1.01 3.23 4.58
N LYS A 50 -2.04 2.51 4.13
CA LYS A 50 -2.65 1.39 4.85
C LYS A 50 -2.74 0.16 3.96
N LEU A 51 -2.54 -1.00 4.58
CA LEU A 51 -2.95 -2.31 4.08
C LEU A 51 -4.12 -2.78 4.94
N GLN A 52 -5.25 -3.09 4.30
CA GLN A 52 -6.44 -3.60 4.96
C GLN A 52 -6.83 -4.92 4.32
N GLU A 53 -7.53 -5.77 5.06
CA GLU A 53 -8.12 -7.00 4.54
C GLU A 53 -9.64 -6.91 4.58
N ASN A 54 -10.30 -7.43 3.55
CA ASN A 54 -11.73 -7.61 3.51
C ASN A 54 -12.12 -8.89 4.26
N SER A 55 -12.16 -8.83 5.58
CA SER A 55 -12.80 -9.86 6.40
C SER A 55 -14.26 -9.46 6.62
N VAL A 56 -15.25 -10.19 6.09
CA VAL A 56 -16.65 -9.93 6.47
C VAL A 56 -16.81 -10.30 7.96
N PRO A 57 -17.37 -9.44 8.84
CA PRO A 57 -18.14 -8.22 8.58
C PRO A 57 -17.39 -6.88 8.74
N ARG A 58 -16.06 -6.87 8.87
CA ARG A 58 -15.26 -5.64 9.11
C ARG A 58 -13.93 -5.62 8.35
N GLN A 59 -13.65 -4.49 7.68
CA GLN A 59 -12.32 -4.23 7.15
C GLN A 59 -11.30 -4.17 8.30
N THR A 60 -10.34 -5.09 8.28
CA THR A 60 -9.28 -5.16 9.30
C THR A 60 -8.07 -4.42 8.79
N VAL A 61 -7.59 -3.42 9.55
CA VAL A 61 -6.32 -2.75 9.23
C VAL A 61 -5.18 -3.67 9.66
N LEU A 62 -4.50 -4.25 8.69
CA LEU A 62 -3.36 -5.13 8.92
C LEU A 62 -2.07 -4.35 9.20
N TRP A 63 -1.91 -3.22 8.52
CA TRP A 63 -0.77 -2.35 8.68
C TRP A 63 -1.09 -0.92 8.25
N HIS A 64 -0.49 0.05 8.92
CA HIS A 64 -0.50 1.43 8.47
C HIS A 64 0.73 2.17 8.94
N ALA A 65 1.15 3.17 8.18
CA ALA A 65 2.21 4.08 8.58
C ALA A 65 1.98 5.48 8.00
N THR A 66 2.34 6.49 8.79
CA THR A 66 2.30 7.90 8.39
C THR A 66 3.71 8.39 8.11
N TYR A 67 3.87 9.10 7.01
CA TYR A 67 5.14 9.61 6.51
C TYR A 67 5.05 11.09 6.21
N TRP A 68 6.20 11.76 6.33
CA TRP A 68 6.42 13.15 5.92
C TRP A 68 7.56 13.19 4.89
N GLY A 69 7.38 13.98 3.83
CA GLY A 69 8.33 14.09 2.72
C GLY A 69 8.25 12.94 1.70
N PRO A 70 9.07 12.99 0.63
CA PRO A 70 9.10 11.97 -0.42
C PRO A 70 9.53 10.60 0.10
N LYS A 71 9.03 9.54 -0.54
CA LYS A 71 9.39 8.14 -0.25
C LYS A 71 9.65 7.38 -1.54
N HIS A 72 10.65 6.51 -1.49
CA HIS A 72 11.05 5.67 -2.60
C HIS A 72 11.21 4.23 -2.12
N LYS A 73 10.59 3.29 -2.84
CA LYS A 73 10.54 1.84 -2.59
C LYS A 73 10.36 1.48 -1.11
N THR A 74 9.42 2.15 -0.46
CA THR A 74 9.12 1.90 0.96
C THR A 74 8.10 0.78 1.07
N CYS A 75 8.37 -0.22 1.92
CA CYS A 75 7.51 -1.39 2.05
C CYS A 75 7.08 -1.62 3.50
N SER A 76 5.91 -2.25 3.67
CA SER A 76 5.50 -2.85 4.94
C SER A 76 6.37 -4.09 5.26
N PRO A 77 6.28 -4.64 6.47
CA PRO A 77 6.65 -6.04 6.72
C PRO A 77 5.80 -6.99 5.86
N TRP A 78 6.24 -8.25 5.78
CA TRP A 78 5.42 -9.35 5.27
C TRP A 78 4.30 -9.66 6.26
N ILE A 79 3.06 -9.74 5.76
CA ILE A 79 1.87 -9.94 6.57
C ILE A 79 1.04 -11.05 5.95
N HIS A 80 0.62 -12.02 6.76
CA HIS A 80 -0.25 -13.09 6.28
C HIS A 80 -1.66 -12.55 6.03
N VAL A 81 -2.20 -12.80 4.84
CA VAL A 81 -3.56 -12.42 4.45
C VAL A 81 -4.28 -13.63 3.85
N THR A 82 -5.59 -13.65 4.02
CA THR A 82 -6.46 -14.79 3.71
C THR A 82 -7.49 -14.46 2.63
N GLY A 83 -7.47 -13.24 2.08
CA GLY A 83 -8.40 -12.83 1.02
C GLY A 83 -8.09 -11.46 0.43
N GLN A 84 -9.15 -10.78 -0.01
CA GLN A 84 -9.02 -9.50 -0.69
C GLN A 84 -8.34 -8.46 0.21
N VAL A 85 -7.26 -7.84 -0.29
CA VAL A 85 -6.56 -6.77 0.40
C VAL A 85 -6.84 -5.42 -0.26
N TYR A 86 -6.86 -4.37 0.54
CA TYR A 86 -6.96 -2.98 0.10
C TYR A 86 -5.69 -2.23 0.47
N ALA A 87 -5.10 -1.59 -0.54
CA ALA A 87 -4.15 -0.52 -0.31
C ALA A 87 -4.95 0.79 -0.24
N ALA A 88 -4.76 1.57 0.82
CA ALA A 88 -5.40 2.88 0.94
C ALA A 88 -4.38 3.95 1.27
N VAL A 89 -4.47 5.09 0.58
CA VAL A 89 -3.61 6.25 0.82
C VAL A 89 -4.49 7.41 1.25
N TYR A 90 -4.13 7.98 2.40
CA TYR A 90 -4.80 9.12 3.02
C TYR A 90 -3.79 10.27 3.11
N GLY A 91 -4.20 11.49 2.82
CA GLY A 91 -3.29 12.61 2.99
C GLY A 91 -3.95 13.95 2.73
N LYS A 92 -3.53 14.96 3.49
CA LYS A 92 -3.80 16.37 3.18
C LYS A 92 -2.84 16.90 2.11
N ALA A 93 -1.81 16.12 1.77
CA ALA A 93 -0.82 16.41 0.76
C ALA A 93 -1.36 16.09 -0.64
N HIS A 94 -0.98 16.90 -1.64
CA HIS A 94 -0.99 16.48 -3.04
C HIS A 94 0.11 15.43 -3.24
N ALA A 95 -0.11 14.25 -2.67
CA ALA A 95 0.80 13.12 -2.72
C ALA A 95 0.42 12.25 -3.91
N ASP A 96 1.35 12.08 -4.84
CA ASP A 96 1.27 11.08 -5.89
C ASP A 96 1.93 9.81 -5.37
N VAL A 97 1.11 8.82 -4.99
CA VAL A 97 1.55 7.57 -4.38
C VAL A 97 1.28 6.40 -5.31
N GLN A 98 2.34 5.76 -5.78
CA GLN A 98 2.25 4.51 -6.53
C GLN A 98 2.34 3.35 -5.54
N VAL A 99 1.46 2.37 -5.64
CA VAL A 99 1.44 1.19 -4.75
C VAL A 99 1.54 -0.11 -5.52
N TRP A 100 2.22 -1.06 -4.90
CA TRP A 100 2.39 -2.42 -5.38
C TRP A 100 2.12 -3.38 -4.23
N VAL A 101 1.48 -4.50 -4.52
CA VAL A 101 1.35 -5.60 -3.58
C VAL A 101 2.12 -6.78 -4.09
N TYR A 102 2.91 -7.35 -3.19
CA TYR A 102 3.77 -8.48 -3.46
C TYR A 102 3.22 -9.67 -2.71
N THR A 103 2.91 -10.72 -3.46
CA THR A 103 2.71 -12.08 -2.98
C THR A 103 3.82 -12.95 -3.60
N PRO A 104 4.45 -13.87 -2.86
CA PRO A 104 5.42 -14.81 -3.40
C PRO A 104 4.78 -15.85 -4.31
#